data_AF-A0A538AJQ1-F1
#
_entry.id   AF-A0A538AJQ1-F1
#
_cell.length_a   1.000
_cell.length_b   1.000
_cell.length_c   1.000
_cell.angle_alpha   90.00
_cell.angle_beta   90.00
_cell.angle_gamma   90.00
#
_symmetry.space_group_name_H-M   'P 1'
#
loop_
_entity.id
_entity.type
_entity.pdbx_description
1 polymer ?
#
loop_
_entity_poly.entity_id
_entity_poly.type
_entity_poly.pdbx_seq_one_letter_code
_entity_poly.pdbx_strand_id
1 'polypeptide(L)' 'MMQNHMGAELTEPEAKLVDCYRSLASTLQMHGEDLPPFARRNALKALAALWQVMNGLDMDPGQVYDLGA' A
#
# COMPACT_ATOMS: atom_id res chain seq x y z
N MET A 1 4.18 16.00 9.07
CA MET A 1 5.39 15.62 8.32
C MET A 1 5.59 14.13 8.58
N MET A 2 5.70 13.33 7.51
CA MET A 2 5.68 11.87 7.61
C MET A 2 7.12 11.36 7.66
N GLN A 3 7.43 10.53 8.64
CA GLN A 3 8.77 9.97 8.83
C GLN A 3 8.76 8.46 8.58
N ASN A 4 9.87 7.95 8.06
CA ASN A 4 10.12 6.51 7.93
C ASN A 4 10.76 5.92 9.21
N HIS A 5 11.02 4.61 9.23
CA HIS A 5 11.58 3.93 10.41
C HIS A 5 13.03 4.29 10.72
N MET A 6 13.71 4.94 9.77
CA MET A 6 15.06 5.47 9.94
C MET A 6 15.06 6.89 10.52
N GLY A 7 13.88 7.47 10.79
CA GLY A 7 13.73 8.84 11.28
C GLY A 7 13.92 9.91 10.21
N ALA A 8 13.95 9.53 8.93
CA ALA A 8 14.05 10.47 7.82
C ALA A 8 12.65 11.01 7.46
N GLU A 9 12.57 12.31 7.21
CA GLU A 9 11.36 12.95 6.68
C GLU A 9 11.17 12.57 5.21
N LEU A 10 9.96 12.14 4.88
CA LEU A 10 9.58 11.88 3.50
C LEU A 10 9.37 13.20 2.76
N THR A 11 9.85 13.23 1.52
CA THR A 11 9.47 14.26 0.56
C THR A 11 7.98 14.16 0.21
N GLU A 12 7.43 15.23 -0.36
CA GLU A 12 6.03 15.23 -0.83
C GLU A 12 5.67 14.07 -1.78
N PRO A 13 6.46 13.74 -2.83
CA PRO A 13 6.14 12.61 -3.70
C PRO A 13 6.21 11.25 -2.98
N GLU A 14 7.14 11.06 -2.05
CA GLU A 14 7.25 9.82 -1.26
C GLU A 14 6.03 9.66 -0.35
N ALA A 15 5.63 10.72 0.35
CA ALA A 15 4.43 10.73 1.19
C ALA A 15 3.18 10.39 0.37
N LYS A 16 3.04 10.91 -0.85
CA LYS A 16 1.94 10.57 -1.76
C LYS A 16 1.91 9.09 -2.14
N LEU A 17 3.06 8.45 -2.34
CA LEU A 17 3.13 7.01 -2.61
C LEU A 17 2.71 6.18 -1.39
N VAL A 18 3.08 6.60 -0.18
CA VAL A 18 2.63 5.99 1.07
C VAL A 18 1.10 6.09 1.20
N ASP A 19 0.53 7.25 0.90
CA ASP A 19 -0.93 7.45 0.98
C ASP A 19 -1.67 6.59 -0.04
N CYS A 20 -1.15 6.45 -1.27
CA CYS A 20 -1.69 5.53 -2.28
C CYS A 20 -1.71 4.08 -1.77
N TYR A 21 -0.62 3.62 -1.16
CA TYR A 21 -0.54 2.29 -0.57
C TYR A 21 -1.61 2.10 0.51
N ARG A 22 -1.66 3.01 1.50
CA ARG A 22 -2.60 2.91 2.64
C ARG A 22 -4.05 2.95 2.18
N SER A 23 -4.38 3.83 1.24
CA SER A 23 -5.73 3.94 0.70
C SER A 23 -6.15 2.68 -0.04
N LEU A 24 -5.28 2.12 -0.87
CA LEU A 24 -5.59 0.90 -1.62
C LEU A 24 -5.69 -0.32 -0.69
N ALA A 25 -4.77 -0.45 0.27
CA ALA A 25 -4.78 -1.52 1.27
C ALA A 25 -6.09 -1.53 2.05
N SER A 26 -6.48 -0.35 2.58
CA SER A 26 -7.74 -0.16 3.32
C SER A 26 -8.97 -0.48 2.45
N THR A 27 -8.98 -0.02 1.19
CA THR A 27 -10.07 -0.30 0.25
C THR A 27 -10.22 -1.80 -0.02
N LEU A 28 -9.11 -2.50 -0.26
CA LEU A 28 -9.13 -3.95 -0.50
C LEU A 28 -9.53 -4.74 0.74
N GLN A 29 -9.13 -4.29 1.93
CA GLN A 29 -9.48 -4.94 3.19
C GLN A 29 -10.97 -4.78 3.52
N MET A 30 -11.54 -3.60 3.32
CA MET A 30 -12.93 -3.31 3.71
C MET A 30 -13.96 -3.65 2.62
N HIS A 31 -13.58 -3.53 1.35
CA HIS A 31 -14.51 -3.58 0.20
C HIS A 31 -14.01 -4.47 -0.94
N GLY A 32 -12.94 -5.25 -0.73
CA GLY A 32 -12.36 -6.08 -1.79
C GLY A 32 -13.35 -7.06 -2.42
N GLU A 33 -14.26 -7.61 -1.62
CA GLU A 33 -15.30 -8.55 -2.09
C GLU A 33 -16.43 -7.87 -2.88
N ASP A 34 -16.59 -6.55 -2.74
CA ASP A 34 -17.57 -5.77 -3.52
C ASP A 34 -17.06 -5.47 -4.94
N LEU A 35 -15.75 -5.64 -5.17
CA LEU A 35 -15.14 -5.36 -6.46
C LEU A 35 -15.39 -6.50 -7.46
N PRO A 36 -15.61 -6.19 -8.75
CA PRO A 36 -15.61 -7.21 -9.80
C PRO A 36 -14.31 -8.03 -9.77
N PRO A 37 -14.34 -9.35 -10.03
CA PRO A 37 -13.18 -10.23 -9.85
C PRO A 37 -11.89 -9.76 -10.55
N PHE A 38 -12.03 -9.22 -11.76
CA PHE A 38 -10.89 -8.69 -12.51
C PHE A 38 -10.32 -7.41 -11.89
N ALA A 39 -11.19 -6.53 -11.38
CA ALA A 39 -10.78 -5.32 -10.68
C ALA A 39 -10.06 -5.67 -9.36
N ARG A 40 -10.63 -6.55 -8.54
CA ARG A 40 -10.01 -7.05 -7.30
C ARG A 40 -8.63 -7.64 -7.55
N ARG A 41 -8.50 -8.52 -8.55
CA ARG A 41 -7.22 -9.15 -8.91
C ARG A 41 -6.16 -8.15 -9.35
N ASN A 42 -6.51 -7.12 -10.13
CA ASN A 42 -5.53 -6.12 -10.55
C ASN A 42 -5.20 -5.12 -9.42
N ALA A 43 -6.17 -4.80 -8.56
CA ALA A 43 -5.93 -4.01 -7.37
C ALA A 43 -4.94 -4.70 -6.41
N LEU A 44 -5.06 -6.01 -6.21
CA LEU A 44 -4.09 -6.78 -5.41
C LEU A 44 -2.67 -6.73 -5.99
N LYS A 45 -2.52 -6.79 -7.33
CA LYS A 45 -1.22 -6.61 -7.98
C LYS A 45 -0.64 -5.21 -7.79
N ALA A 46 -1.48 -4.19 -7.93
CA ALA A 46 -1.06 -2.81 -7.67
C ALA A 46 -0.64 -2.62 -6.21
N LEU A 47 -1.38 -3.23 -5.27
CA LEU A 47 -1.02 -3.25 -3.85
C LEU A 47 0.34 -3.92 -3.62
N ALA A 48 0.62 -5.06 -4.27
CA ALA A 48 1.91 -5.73 -4.17
C ALA A 48 3.06 -4.87 -4.70
N ALA A 49 2.87 -4.14 -5.80
CA ALA A 49 3.87 -3.19 -6.31
C ALA A 49 4.10 -2.03 -5.32
N LEU A 50 3.03 -1.47 -4.75
CA LEU A 50 3.13 -0.41 -3.74
C LEU A 50 3.75 -0.90 -2.43
N TRP A 51 3.54 -2.16 -2.05
CA TRP A 51 4.22 -2.79 -0.91
C TRP A 51 5.74 -2.79 -1.08
N GLN A 52 6.24 -3.04 -2.29
CA GLN A 52 7.68 -2.92 -2.59
C GLN A 52 8.17 -1.46 -2.48
N VAL A 53 7.35 -0.50 -2.91
CA VAL A 53 7.67 0.93 -2.73
C VAL A 53 7.77 1.28 -1.24
N MET A 54 6.85 0.80 -0.41
CA MET A 54 6.89 1.01 1.04
C MET A 54 8.19 0.49 1.66
N ASN A 55 8.63 -0.71 1.27
CA ASN A 55 9.94 -1.23 1.73
C ASN A 55 11.11 -0.37 1.25
N GLY A 56 11.08 0.09 -0.01
CA GLY A 56 12.12 0.95 -0.56
C GLY A 56 12.19 2.33 0.11
N LEU A 57 11.13 2.75 0.80
CA LEU A 57 11.05 3.99 1.59
C LEU A 57 11.33 3.77 3.09
N ASP A 58 11.74 2.57 3.50
CA ASP A 58 11.90 2.16 4.91
C ASP A 58 10.62 2.37 5.75
N MET A 59 9.45 2.20 5.12
CA MET A 59 8.17 2.18 5.80
C MET A 59 7.84 0.76 6.28
N ASP A 60 6.91 0.65 7.23
CA ASP A 60 6.32 -0.62 7.63
C ASP A 60 4.98 -0.76 6.89
N PRO A 61 4.92 -1.54 5.80
CA PRO A 61 3.67 -1.81 5.12
C PRO A 61 2.81 -2.84 5.85
N GLY A 62 3.32 -3.51 6.89
CA GLY A 62 2.63 -4.61 7.53
C GLY A 62 2.52 -5.86 6.65
N GLN A 63 1.73 -6.82 7.14
CA GLN A 63 1.56 -8.13 6.53
C GLN A 63 0.31 -8.13 5.64
N VAL A 64 0.48 -7.97 4.33
CA VAL A 64 -0.63 -8.00 3.34
C VAL A 64 -1.04 -9.43 2.93
N TYR A 65 -0.45 -10.45 3.54
CA TYR A 65 -0.66 -11.85 3.18
C TYR A 65 -2.12 -12.31 3.33
N ASP A 66 -2.88 -11.69 4.24
CA ASP A 66 -4.30 -11.99 4.44
C ASP A 66 -5.21 -11.46 3.31
N LEU A 67 -4.68 -10.59 2.43
CA LEU A 67 -5.43 -10.03 1.30
C LEU A 67 -5.31 -10.89 0.02
N GLY A 68 -4.46 -11.92 0.03
CA GLY A 68 -4.24 -12.82 -1.10
C GLY A 68 -3.26 -12.29 -2.16
N ALA A 69 -2.27 -11.49 -1.72
CA ALA A 69 -1.13 -11.08 -2.54
C ALA A 69 -0.10 -12.21 -2.72
#